data_AF-V4AIT6-F1
#
_entry.id   AF-V4AIT6-F1
#
_cell.length_a   1.000
_cell.length_b   1.000
_cell.length_c   1.000
_cell.angle_alpha   90.00
_cell.angle_beta   90.00
_cell.angle_gamma   90.00
#
_symmetry.space_group_name_H-M   'P 1'
#
loop_
_entity.id
_entity.type
_entity.pdbx_description
1 polymer ?
#
loop_
_entity_poly.entity_id
_entity_poly.type
_entity_poly.pdbx_seq_one_letter_code
_entity_poly.pdbx_strand_id
1 'polypeptide(L)'
;FEQMIAGDLTGLPPLPRSIVRIFLSSTFSDTHAERNILSSKVFPRLREYCNDIGLDFQVVDLRWGVADQAQNYHTATKICLQEIENCQRVSLGPNFIAFVSHRYGGQPLPTELTLQQFEVMNSEITKLDFQDGELFSKWFQLDENNLPPNYVLQHVTTFLPHFGDLSYGNEAEAKKDAEIWKETLQKLKTMTQLAADSLFKKKKFSAAEKHTFFKSGNELVVMRVI
;
A
#
# COMPACT_ATOMS: atom_id res chain seq x y z
N PHE A 1 -26.39 32.80 15.12
CA PHE A 1 -27.47 32.20 14.32
C PHE A 1 -27.57 32.86 12.95
N GLU A 2 -27.61 34.20 12.86
CA GLU A 2 -27.55 34.93 11.57
C GLU A 2 -26.31 34.61 10.73
N GLN A 3 -25.13 34.48 11.34
CA GLN A 3 -23.90 34.05 10.66
C GLN A 3 -24.04 32.67 9.98
N MET A 4 -24.72 31.71 10.63
CA MET A 4 -24.94 30.37 10.08
C MET A 4 -25.92 30.39 8.89
N ILE A 5 -26.92 31.27 8.91
CA ILE A 5 -27.84 31.49 7.79
C ILE A 5 -27.14 32.25 6.64
N ALA A 6 -26.14 33.07 6.95
CA ALA A 6 -25.29 33.76 5.98
C ALA A 6 -24.18 32.87 5.37
N GLY A 7 -24.12 31.58 5.73
CA GLY A 7 -23.14 30.62 5.23
C GLY A 7 -21.75 30.73 5.87
N ASP A 8 -21.61 31.51 6.94
CA ASP A 8 -20.39 31.60 7.73
C ASP A 8 -20.31 30.40 8.68
N LEU A 9 -19.47 29.43 8.31
CA LEU A 9 -19.19 28.22 9.09
C LEU A 9 -17.96 28.38 10.00
N THR A 10 -17.39 29.57 10.09
CA THR A 10 -16.22 29.81 10.95
C THR A 10 -16.63 29.76 12.44
N GLY A 11 -15.87 29.02 13.26
CA GLY A 11 -16.12 28.93 14.71
C GLY A 11 -17.26 28.00 15.15
N LEU A 12 -17.81 27.15 14.27
CA LEU A 12 -18.73 26.09 14.69
C LEU A 12 -18.01 25.10 15.63
N PRO A 13 -18.65 24.64 16.73
CA PRO A 13 -18.11 23.56 17.52
C PRO A 13 -17.97 22.31 16.64
N PRO A 14 -16.89 21.52 16.78
CA PRO A 14 -16.76 20.29 16.03
C PRO A 14 -17.97 19.39 16.32
N LEU A 15 -18.61 18.89 15.28
CA LEU A 15 -19.70 17.93 15.44
C LEU A 15 -19.20 16.76 16.31
N PRO A 16 -19.95 16.35 17.34
CA PRO A 16 -19.54 15.22 18.17
C PRO A 16 -19.40 13.99 17.29
N ARG A 17 -18.21 13.38 17.29
CA ARG A 17 -17.97 12.12 16.58
C ARG A 17 -18.74 11.02 17.32
N SER A 18 -19.63 10.32 16.65
CA SER A 18 -20.42 9.22 17.22
C SER A 18 -19.97 7.84 16.72
N ILE A 19 -18.76 7.75 16.17
CA ILE A 19 -18.26 6.54 15.50
C ILE A 19 -16.90 6.17 16.09
N VAL A 20 -16.71 4.90 16.44
CA VAL A 20 -15.42 4.27 16.70
C VAL A 20 -15.06 3.46 15.45
N ARG A 21 -14.17 4.01 14.61
CA ARG A 21 -13.73 3.38 13.36
C ARG A 21 -12.25 3.01 13.45
N ILE A 22 -11.95 1.73 13.37
CA ILE A 22 -10.60 1.19 13.56
C ILE A 22 -10.08 0.59 12.26
N PHE A 23 -8.90 1.03 11.81
CA PHE A 23 -8.14 0.36 10.77
C PHE A 23 -7.33 -0.81 11.36
N LEU A 24 -7.46 -2.00 10.78
CA LEU A 24 -6.74 -3.19 11.21
C LEU A 24 -5.59 -3.53 10.24
N SER A 25 -4.35 -3.29 10.65
CA SER A 25 -3.16 -3.68 9.90
C SER A 25 -2.63 -5.04 10.37
N SER A 26 -2.27 -5.92 9.42
CA SER A 26 -1.40 -7.06 9.69
C SER A 26 -0.77 -7.62 8.42
N THR A 27 0.21 -8.49 8.59
CA THR A 27 0.69 -9.38 7.53
C THR A 27 -0.34 -10.47 7.20
N PHE A 28 -0.52 -10.76 5.91
CA PHE A 28 -1.57 -11.65 5.41
C PHE A 28 -1.54 -13.09 5.96
N SER A 29 -0.40 -13.63 6.35
CA SER A 29 -0.29 -15.08 6.61
C SER A 29 -0.11 -15.47 8.08
N ASP A 30 0.39 -14.60 8.95
CA ASP A 30 0.73 -14.96 10.33
C ASP A 30 -0.41 -14.88 11.32
N THR A 31 -1.38 -13.99 11.10
CA THR A 31 -2.34 -13.58 12.13
C THR A 31 -3.76 -14.01 11.79
N HIS A 32 -3.91 -15.10 11.04
CA HIS A 32 -5.21 -15.53 10.51
C HIS A 32 -6.13 -16.00 11.64
N ALA A 33 -5.60 -16.77 12.60
CA ALA A 33 -6.38 -17.25 13.74
C ALA A 33 -6.88 -16.09 14.61
N GLU A 34 -5.99 -15.15 14.93
CA GLU A 34 -6.28 -13.97 15.74
C GLU A 34 -7.34 -13.09 15.07
N ARG A 35 -7.19 -12.82 13.76
CA ARG A 35 -8.18 -12.03 13.00
C ARG A 35 -9.53 -12.73 12.91
N ASN A 36 -9.56 -14.05 12.73
CA ASN A 36 -10.80 -14.80 12.71
C ASN A 36 -11.52 -14.76 14.07
N ILE A 37 -10.78 -14.83 15.17
CA ILE A 37 -11.33 -14.67 16.52
C ILE A 37 -11.85 -13.25 16.72
N LEU A 38 -11.10 -12.23 16.29
CA LEU A 38 -11.57 -10.84 16.35
C LEU A 38 -12.89 -10.67 15.59
N SER A 39 -12.95 -11.13 14.34
CA SER A 39 -14.12 -10.99 13.47
C SER A 39 -15.34 -11.77 13.99
N SER A 40 -15.15 -13.02 14.43
CA SER A 40 -16.26 -13.89 14.84
C SER A 40 -16.74 -13.66 16.27
N LYS A 41 -15.90 -13.14 17.18
CA LYS A 41 -16.22 -13.06 18.62
C LYS A 41 -16.08 -11.66 19.20
N VAL A 42 -15.03 -10.92 18.86
CA VAL A 42 -14.71 -9.65 19.53
C VAL A 42 -15.46 -8.47 18.91
N PHE A 43 -15.39 -8.30 17.58
CA PHE A 43 -16.04 -7.20 16.88
C PHE A 43 -17.57 -7.18 17.03
N PRO A 44 -18.30 -8.32 17.04
CA PRO A 44 -19.73 -8.32 17.32
C PRO A 44 -20.04 -7.77 18.72
N ARG A 45 -19.30 -8.20 19.75
CA ARG A 45 -19.49 -7.73 21.14
C ARG A 45 -19.14 -6.26 21.30
N LEU A 46 -18.08 -5.79 20.64
CA LEU A 46 -17.73 -4.36 20.64
C LEU A 46 -18.80 -3.52 19.95
N ARG A 47 -19.41 -4.04 18.89
CA ARG A 47 -20.52 -3.38 18.19
C ARG A 47 -21.74 -3.25 19.08
N GLU A 48 -22.13 -4.32 19.77
CA GLU A 48 -23.22 -4.30 20.75
C GLU A 48 -22.94 -3.26 21.85
N TYR A 49 -21.76 -3.33 22.48
CA TYR A 49 -21.37 -2.40 23.54
C TYR A 49 -21.37 -0.93 23.08
N CYS A 50 -20.81 -0.64 21.89
CA CYS A 50 -20.81 0.73 21.35
C CYS A 50 -22.24 1.21 21.09
N ASN A 51 -23.10 0.35 20.53
CA ASN A 51 -24.48 0.69 20.24
C ASN A 51 -25.27 1.03 21.52
N ASP A 52 -25.06 0.30 22.61
CA ASP A 52 -25.71 0.56 23.91
C ASP A 52 -25.38 1.94 24.49
N ILE A 53 -24.23 2.52 24.12
CA ILE A 53 -23.80 3.86 24.53
C ILE A 53 -23.96 4.92 23.43
N GLY A 54 -24.69 4.59 22.36
CA GLY A 54 -25.00 5.52 21.25
C GLY A 54 -23.85 5.77 20.27
N LEU A 55 -22.88 4.85 20.20
CA LEU A 55 -21.76 4.89 19.26
C LEU A 55 -21.91 3.81 18.17
N ASP A 56 -21.52 4.13 16.94
CA ASP A 56 -21.34 3.13 15.90
C ASP A 56 -19.91 2.56 15.94
N PHE A 57 -19.76 1.25 15.73
CA PHE A 57 -18.47 0.57 15.70
C PHE A 57 -18.17 0.06 14.29
N GLN A 58 -17.02 0.45 13.74
CA GLN A 58 -16.62 0.08 12.39
C GLN A 58 -15.19 -0.43 12.39
N VAL A 59 -14.95 -1.52 11.64
CA VAL A 59 -13.60 -2.05 11.42
C VAL A 59 -13.31 -2.02 9.94
N VAL A 60 -12.18 -1.41 9.58
CA VAL A 60 -11.63 -1.43 8.23
C VAL A 60 -10.57 -2.52 8.17
N ASP A 61 -10.91 -3.65 7.53
CA ASP A 61 -9.99 -4.74 7.24
C ASP A 61 -9.90 -4.92 5.72
N LEU A 62 -8.84 -4.37 5.13
CA LEU A 62 -8.64 -4.40 3.68
C LEU A 62 -8.31 -5.80 3.13
N ARG A 63 -8.02 -6.81 3.96
CA ARG A 63 -7.82 -8.18 3.47
C ARG A 63 -9.06 -8.71 2.73
N TRP A 64 -10.24 -8.33 3.21
CA TRP A 64 -11.53 -8.70 2.63
C TRP A 64 -12.01 -7.58 1.70
N GLY A 65 -11.21 -7.23 0.69
CA GLY A 65 -11.60 -6.14 -0.23
C GLY A 65 -10.49 -5.43 -1.00
N VAL A 66 -9.20 -5.75 -0.81
CA VAL A 66 -8.17 -5.32 -1.77
C VAL A 66 -8.43 -6.06 -3.07
N ALA A 67 -9.15 -5.41 -3.98
CA ALA A 67 -9.45 -5.91 -5.31
C ALA A 67 -8.16 -6.21 -6.09
N ASP A 68 -8.20 -7.18 -7.01
CA ASP A 68 -7.10 -7.48 -7.95
C ASP A 68 -6.61 -6.22 -8.70
N GLN A 69 -7.49 -5.24 -8.87
CA GLN A 69 -7.18 -3.90 -9.39
C GLN A 69 -6.12 -3.16 -8.56
N ALA A 70 -6.17 -3.23 -7.23
CA ALA A 70 -5.16 -2.58 -6.39
C ALA A 70 -3.78 -3.24 -6.49
N GLN A 71 -3.73 -4.52 -6.88
CA GLN A 71 -2.47 -5.18 -7.24
C GLN A 71 -2.00 -4.74 -8.62
N ASN A 72 -2.91 -4.64 -9.60
CA ASN A 72 -2.60 -4.18 -10.94
C ASN A 72 -2.00 -2.76 -10.98
N TYR A 73 -2.62 -1.82 -10.25
CA TYR A 73 -2.19 -0.42 -10.18
C TYR A 73 -1.09 -0.15 -9.13
N HIS A 74 -0.62 -1.17 -8.41
CA HIS A 74 0.33 -1.03 -7.30
C HIS A 74 -0.14 -0.07 -6.18
N THR A 75 -1.46 0.11 -6.02
CA THR A 75 -2.06 1.11 -5.13
C THR A 75 -2.43 0.57 -3.74
N ALA A 76 -2.25 -0.72 -3.48
CA ALA A 76 -2.65 -1.34 -2.21
C ALA A 76 -2.14 -0.57 -0.97
N THR A 77 -0.86 -0.20 -0.94
CA THR A 77 -0.29 0.59 0.17
C THR A 77 -0.91 1.98 0.27
N LYS A 78 -1.15 2.66 -0.86
CA LYS A 78 -1.78 3.99 -0.90
C LYS A 78 -3.21 3.94 -0.34
N ILE A 79 -3.99 2.92 -0.71
CA ILE A 79 -5.34 2.69 -0.19
C ILE A 79 -5.29 2.46 1.33
N CYS A 80 -4.35 1.64 1.83
CA CYS A 80 -4.18 1.45 3.27
C CYS A 80 -3.90 2.78 4.00
N LEU A 81 -2.99 3.60 3.48
CA LEU A 81 -2.64 4.88 4.09
C LEU A 81 -3.82 5.86 4.10
N GLN A 82 -4.59 5.93 3.02
CA GLN A 82 -5.80 6.76 2.94
C GLN A 82 -6.88 6.30 3.93
N GLU A 83 -7.08 4.99 4.10
CA GLU A 83 -8.05 4.47 5.05
C GLU A 83 -7.64 4.73 6.51
N ILE A 84 -6.34 4.74 6.81
CA ILE A 84 -5.83 5.14 8.13
C ILE A 84 -6.16 6.61 8.41
N GLU A 85 -5.86 7.50 7.46
CA GLU A 85 -6.18 8.93 7.58
C GLU A 85 -7.68 9.16 7.77
N ASN A 86 -8.51 8.39 7.05
CA ASN A 86 -9.96 8.41 7.24
C ASN A 86 -10.36 7.97 8.66
N CYS A 87 -9.80 6.88 9.17
CA CYS A 87 -10.08 6.41 10.54
C CYS A 87 -9.66 7.46 11.59
N GLN A 88 -8.49 8.09 11.44
CA GLN A 88 -8.02 9.15 12.34
C GLN A 88 -8.92 10.39 12.31
N ARG A 89 -9.46 10.73 11.12
CA ARG A 89 -10.34 11.88 10.93
C ARG A 89 -11.73 11.66 11.54
N VAL A 90 -12.31 10.46 11.41
CA VAL A 90 -13.73 10.22 11.76
C VAL A 90 -13.94 9.51 13.10
N SER A 91 -12.95 8.73 13.57
CA SER A 91 -13.11 7.96 14.81
C SER A 91 -13.05 8.88 16.03
N LEU A 92 -13.92 8.61 17.02
CA LEU A 92 -13.94 9.22 18.34
C LEU A 92 -12.86 8.62 19.26
N GLY A 93 -12.56 7.33 19.06
CA GLY A 93 -11.71 6.54 19.95
C GLY A 93 -10.49 5.97 19.23
N PRO A 94 -9.99 4.78 19.63
CA PRO A 94 -8.90 4.14 18.91
C PRO A 94 -9.25 4.06 17.41
N ASN A 95 -8.28 4.37 16.58
CA ASN A 95 -8.45 4.47 15.12
C ASN A 95 -7.56 3.49 14.35
N PHE A 96 -6.64 2.82 15.04
CA PHE A 96 -5.66 1.95 14.44
C PHE A 96 -5.30 0.79 15.38
N ILE A 97 -5.21 -0.42 14.83
CA ILE A 97 -4.65 -1.60 15.48
C ILE A 97 -3.69 -2.24 14.49
N ALA A 98 -2.45 -2.49 14.91
CA ALA A 98 -1.49 -3.28 14.16
C ALA A 98 -1.20 -4.59 14.87
N PHE A 99 -1.30 -5.69 14.14
CA PHE A 99 -0.67 -6.93 14.55
C PHE A 99 0.76 -6.96 14.01
N VAL A 100 1.70 -7.02 14.93
CA VAL A 100 3.13 -7.17 14.64
C VAL A 100 3.53 -8.59 15.06
N SER A 101 4.03 -9.36 14.10
CA SER A 101 4.47 -10.74 14.30
C SER A 101 5.92 -10.89 13.84
N HIS A 102 6.36 -12.12 13.58
CA HIS A 102 7.74 -12.41 13.19
C HIS A 102 8.07 -12.06 11.72
N ARG A 103 7.07 -11.74 10.89
CA ARG A 103 7.27 -11.29 9.51
C ARG A 103 6.91 -9.82 9.36
N TYR A 104 7.70 -9.12 8.56
CA TYR A 104 7.44 -7.73 8.17
C TYR A 104 6.39 -7.63 7.06
N GLY A 105 6.13 -8.71 6.32
CA GLY A 105 5.19 -8.76 5.19
C GLY A 105 5.86 -8.46 3.85
N GLY A 106 5.04 -8.31 2.80
CA GLY A 106 5.52 -8.02 1.46
C GLY A 106 6.16 -6.64 1.37
N GLN A 107 7.33 -6.57 0.71
CA GLN A 107 7.99 -5.32 0.31
C GLN A 107 7.43 -4.89 -1.04
N PRO A 108 6.61 -3.83 -1.14
CA PRO A 108 6.17 -3.32 -2.43
C PRO A 108 7.35 -2.68 -3.18
N LEU A 109 7.31 -2.70 -4.51
CA LEU A 109 8.21 -1.83 -5.29
C LEU A 109 7.77 -0.38 -5.11
N PRO A 110 8.70 0.59 -5.16
CA PRO A 110 8.33 2.00 -5.32
C PRO A 110 7.49 2.17 -6.58
N THR A 111 6.37 2.88 -6.47
CA THR A 111 5.49 3.17 -7.61
C THR A 111 6.02 4.33 -8.45
N GLU A 112 6.82 5.20 -7.84
CA GLU A 112 7.37 6.40 -8.45
C GLU A 112 8.84 6.56 -8.06
N LEU A 113 9.65 7.03 -9.01
CA LEU A 113 11.06 7.36 -8.83
C LEU A 113 11.34 8.72 -9.47
N THR A 114 12.11 9.57 -8.79
CA THR A 114 12.60 10.81 -9.42
C THR A 114 13.52 10.50 -10.60
N LEU A 115 13.67 11.44 -11.54
CA LEU A 115 14.61 11.31 -12.67
C LEU A 115 16.00 10.86 -12.21
N GLN A 116 16.55 11.55 -11.21
CA GLN A 116 17.87 11.25 -10.65
C GLN A 116 17.94 9.85 -10.04
N GLN A 117 16.92 9.43 -9.29
CA GLN A 117 16.89 8.09 -8.69
C GLN A 117 16.83 7.01 -9.77
N PHE A 118 15.99 7.20 -10.79
CA PHE A 118 15.86 6.24 -11.88
C PHE A 118 17.17 6.12 -12.68
N GLU A 119 17.77 7.24 -13.11
CA GLU A 119 19.02 7.23 -13.88
C GLU A 119 20.16 6.53 -13.13
N VAL A 120 20.36 6.88 -11.86
CA VAL A 120 21.41 6.30 -11.03
C VAL A 120 21.15 4.80 -10.82
N MET A 121 19.90 4.41 -10.55
CA MET A 121 19.50 3.02 -10.39
C MET A 121 19.67 2.21 -11.67
N ASN A 122 19.16 2.70 -12.80
CA ASN A 122 19.27 2.05 -14.10
C ASN A 122 20.74 1.86 -14.49
N SER A 123 21.57 2.89 -14.32
CA SER A 123 23.01 2.80 -14.60
C SER A 123 23.74 1.76 -13.75
N GLU A 124 23.28 1.51 -12.52
CA GLU A 124 23.86 0.52 -11.64
C GLU A 124 23.35 -0.88 -11.97
N ILE A 125 22.06 -1.02 -12.28
CA ILE A 125 21.45 -2.28 -12.73
C ILE A 125 22.14 -2.77 -14.01
N THR A 126 22.37 -1.89 -14.99
CA THR A 126 23.10 -2.26 -16.21
C THR A 126 24.53 -2.75 -15.93
N LYS A 127 25.22 -2.16 -14.94
CA LYS A 127 26.59 -2.56 -14.56
C LYS A 127 26.66 -3.90 -13.85
N LEU A 128 25.61 -4.25 -13.11
CA LEU A 128 25.52 -5.52 -12.40
C LEU A 128 25.20 -6.70 -13.33
N ASP A 129 25.01 -6.43 -14.63
CA ASP A 129 24.83 -7.41 -15.71
C ASP A 129 23.76 -8.47 -15.40
N PHE A 130 22.58 -7.99 -15.03
CA PHE A 130 21.43 -8.88 -14.88
C PHE A 130 21.04 -9.45 -16.25
N GLN A 131 20.71 -10.75 -16.30
CA GLN A 131 20.29 -11.45 -17.52
C GLN A 131 19.11 -10.77 -18.25
N ASP A 132 18.36 -9.90 -17.57
CA ASP A 132 17.24 -9.12 -18.08
C ASP A 132 17.51 -7.60 -17.98
N GLY A 133 18.61 -7.11 -18.56
CA GLY A 133 19.14 -5.75 -18.36
C GLY A 133 18.17 -4.59 -18.67
N GLU A 134 17.13 -4.81 -19.47
CA GLU A 134 16.10 -3.81 -19.82
C GLU A 134 14.79 -3.98 -19.05
N LEU A 135 14.68 -4.97 -18.16
CA LEU A 135 13.44 -5.22 -17.43
C LEU A 135 13.05 -4.04 -16.55
N PHE A 136 14.03 -3.41 -15.89
CA PHE A 136 13.77 -2.23 -15.07
C PHE A 136 13.25 -1.05 -15.90
N SER A 137 13.90 -0.72 -17.00
CA SER A 137 13.47 0.35 -17.92
C SER A 137 12.20 0.04 -18.69
N LYS A 138 11.85 -1.23 -18.88
CA LYS A 138 10.55 -1.63 -19.44
C LYS A 138 9.41 -1.31 -18.48
N TRP A 139 9.57 -1.62 -17.20
CA TRP A 139 8.51 -1.49 -16.20
C TRP A 139 8.39 -0.10 -15.59
N PHE A 140 9.43 0.72 -15.63
CA PHE A 140 9.38 2.12 -15.19
C PHE A 140 9.48 3.03 -16.41
N GLN A 141 8.41 3.77 -16.70
CA GLN A 141 8.35 4.71 -17.82
C GLN A 141 8.26 6.15 -17.31
N LEU A 142 8.85 7.08 -18.06
CA LEU A 142 8.77 8.50 -17.73
C LEU A 142 7.34 9.00 -17.93
N ASP A 143 6.78 9.64 -16.90
CA ASP A 143 5.53 10.38 -16.97
C ASP A 143 5.82 11.88 -16.92
N GLU A 144 5.68 12.53 -18.07
CA GLU A 144 5.86 13.98 -18.22
C GLU A 144 4.64 14.79 -17.76
N ASN A 145 3.52 14.13 -17.47
CA ASN A 145 2.32 14.81 -16.98
C ASN A 145 2.40 15.12 -15.48
N ASN A 146 3.29 14.46 -14.74
CA ASN A 146 3.57 14.80 -13.35
C ASN A 146 4.43 16.06 -13.27
N LEU A 147 4.16 16.88 -12.25
CA LEU A 147 4.91 18.10 -11.96
C LEU A 147 5.53 17.98 -10.56
N PRO A 148 6.85 17.71 -10.44
CA PRO A 148 7.83 17.51 -11.52
C PRO A 148 7.72 16.14 -12.22
N PRO A 149 8.25 15.98 -13.45
CA PRO A 149 8.27 14.70 -14.16
C PRO A 149 9.00 13.62 -13.36
N ASN A 150 8.46 12.40 -13.37
CA ASN A 150 9.01 11.26 -12.65
C ASN A 150 8.80 9.94 -13.42
N TYR A 151 9.53 8.90 -13.05
CA TYR A 151 9.35 7.56 -13.60
C TYR A 151 8.31 6.80 -12.78
N VAL A 152 7.32 6.22 -13.46
CA VAL A 152 6.19 5.53 -12.85
C VAL A 152 6.21 4.04 -13.23
N LEU A 153 6.02 3.20 -12.22
CA LEU A 153 5.84 1.76 -12.39
C LEU A 153 4.55 1.48 -13.16
N GLN A 154 4.67 0.82 -14.31
CA GLN A 154 3.54 0.51 -15.19
C GLN A 154 2.59 -0.51 -14.56
N HIS A 155 1.31 -0.40 -14.93
CA HIS A 155 0.30 -1.37 -14.52
C HIS A 155 0.65 -2.76 -15.03
N VAL A 156 0.31 -3.80 -14.26
CA VAL A 156 0.60 -5.19 -14.63
C VAL A 156 -0.07 -5.53 -15.97
N THR A 157 -1.31 -5.10 -16.17
CA THR A 157 -2.08 -5.33 -17.39
C THR A 157 -1.52 -4.64 -18.64
N THR A 158 -0.59 -3.69 -18.51
CA THR A 158 0.12 -3.11 -19.66
C THR A 158 0.93 -4.17 -20.41
N PHE A 159 1.50 -5.13 -19.69
CA PHE A 159 2.31 -6.21 -20.28
C PHE A 159 1.68 -7.60 -20.15
N LEU A 160 0.71 -7.76 -19.23
CA LEU A 160 0.06 -9.04 -18.92
C LEU A 160 -1.48 -8.85 -18.93
N PRO A 161 -2.11 -8.83 -20.12
CA PRO A 161 -3.49 -8.38 -20.29
C PRO A 161 -4.54 -9.16 -19.50
N HIS A 162 -4.30 -10.43 -19.18
CA HIS A 162 -5.26 -11.28 -18.46
C HIS A 162 -5.03 -11.26 -16.95
N PHE A 163 -4.06 -10.47 -16.45
CA PHE A 163 -3.80 -10.38 -15.03
C PHE A 163 -5.03 -9.87 -14.26
N GLY A 164 -5.56 -10.71 -13.35
CA GLY A 164 -6.75 -10.40 -12.57
C GLY A 164 -8.05 -10.44 -13.38
N ASP A 165 -8.07 -11.03 -14.58
CA ASP A 165 -9.28 -11.24 -15.36
C ASP A 165 -10.11 -12.39 -14.76
N LEU A 166 -11.35 -12.08 -14.39
CA LEU A 166 -12.32 -13.01 -13.81
C LEU A 166 -13.38 -13.46 -14.84
N SER A 167 -13.21 -13.09 -16.11
CA SER A 167 -14.12 -13.46 -17.19
C SER A 167 -14.10 -14.97 -17.42
N TYR A 168 -15.29 -15.53 -17.65
CA TYR A 168 -15.45 -16.96 -17.90
C TYR A 168 -14.62 -17.41 -19.10
N GLY A 169 -13.79 -18.43 -18.91
CA GLY A 169 -12.92 -19.01 -19.95
C GLY A 169 -11.48 -18.48 -19.96
N ASN A 170 -11.16 -17.40 -19.25
CA ASN A 170 -9.81 -16.82 -19.19
C ASN A 170 -9.02 -17.23 -17.92
N GLU A 171 -9.54 -18.18 -17.13
CA GLU A 171 -8.96 -18.57 -15.85
C GLU A 171 -7.51 -19.11 -15.98
N ALA A 172 -7.23 -19.84 -17.06
CA ALA A 172 -5.91 -20.41 -17.30
C ALA A 172 -4.89 -19.32 -17.66
N GLU A 173 -5.27 -18.39 -18.54
CA GLU A 173 -4.49 -17.23 -18.96
C GLU A 173 -4.26 -16.29 -17.78
N ALA A 174 -5.29 -15.99 -16.98
CA ALA A 174 -5.17 -15.16 -15.79
C ALA A 174 -4.21 -15.75 -14.77
N LYS A 175 -4.27 -17.07 -14.55
CA LYS A 175 -3.33 -17.77 -13.67
C LYS A 175 -1.90 -17.74 -14.22
N LYS A 176 -1.73 -17.91 -15.53
CA LYS A 176 -0.42 -17.82 -16.20
C LYS A 176 0.18 -16.43 -16.04
N ASP A 177 -0.59 -15.39 -16.33
CA ASP A 177 -0.17 -14.00 -16.19
C ASP A 177 0.17 -13.67 -14.72
N ALA A 178 -0.59 -14.20 -13.76
CA ALA A 178 -0.28 -14.05 -12.34
C ALA A 178 1.07 -14.67 -11.93
N GLU A 179 1.42 -15.86 -12.42
CA GLU A 179 2.72 -16.47 -12.15
C GLU A 179 3.86 -15.70 -12.85
N ILE A 180 3.66 -15.27 -14.10
CA ILE A 180 4.65 -14.43 -14.81
C ILE A 180 4.89 -13.12 -14.04
N TRP A 181 3.83 -12.48 -13.54
CA TRP A 181 3.94 -11.27 -12.75
C TRP A 181 4.70 -11.54 -11.45
N LYS A 182 4.40 -12.62 -10.74
CA LYS A 182 5.08 -12.99 -9.49
C LYS A 182 6.59 -13.17 -9.70
N GLU A 183 6.99 -13.87 -10.76
CA GLU A 183 8.41 -14.01 -11.12
C GLU A 183 9.05 -12.67 -11.49
N THR A 184 8.36 -11.88 -12.32
CA THR A 184 8.83 -10.55 -12.76
C THR A 184 9.02 -9.60 -11.58
N LEU A 185 8.05 -9.56 -10.66
CA LEU A 185 8.09 -8.77 -9.45
C LEU A 185 9.26 -9.19 -8.55
N GLN A 186 9.52 -10.49 -8.41
CA GLN A 186 10.65 -10.99 -7.64
C GLN A 186 11.99 -10.56 -8.28
N LYS A 187 12.11 -10.65 -9.60
CA LYS A 187 13.30 -10.18 -10.33
C LYS A 187 13.51 -8.67 -10.13
N LEU A 188 12.48 -7.86 -10.36
CA LEU A 188 12.53 -6.41 -10.16
C LEU A 188 12.95 -6.03 -8.73
N LYS A 189 12.42 -6.71 -7.71
CA LYS A 189 12.83 -6.50 -6.31
C LYS A 189 14.30 -6.82 -6.09
N THR A 190 14.75 -8.00 -6.52
CA THR A 190 16.16 -8.39 -6.36
C THR A 190 17.09 -7.41 -7.05
N MET A 191 16.79 -7.00 -8.28
CA MET A 191 17.60 -6.03 -9.03
C MET A 191 17.67 -4.67 -8.33
N THR A 192 16.53 -4.13 -7.93
CA THR A 192 16.45 -2.81 -7.28
C THR A 192 17.11 -2.80 -5.90
N GLN A 193 16.96 -3.88 -5.11
CA GLN A 193 17.60 -4.01 -3.79
C GLN A 193 19.12 -4.13 -3.90
N LEU A 194 19.63 -4.97 -4.81
CA LEU A 194 21.07 -5.10 -5.04
C LEU A 194 21.68 -3.79 -5.56
N ALA A 195 20.98 -3.10 -6.48
CA ALA A 195 21.39 -1.80 -6.96
C ALA A 195 21.39 -0.75 -5.83
N ALA A 196 20.33 -0.68 -5.02
CA ALA A 196 20.25 0.23 -3.87
C ALA A 196 21.37 -0.03 -2.84
N ASP A 197 21.72 -1.30 -2.58
CA ASP A 197 22.86 -1.68 -1.74
C ASP A 197 24.20 -1.19 -2.30
N SER A 198 24.42 -1.40 -3.61
CA SER A 198 25.64 -0.93 -4.29
C SER A 198 25.74 0.60 -4.27
N LEU A 199 24.64 1.29 -4.55
CA LEU A 199 24.58 2.75 -4.55
C LEU A 199 24.79 3.35 -3.17
N PHE A 200 24.29 2.71 -2.12
CA PHE A 200 24.56 3.09 -0.74
C PHE A 200 26.04 2.95 -0.39
N LYS A 201 26.68 1.83 -0.77
CA LYS A 201 28.14 1.63 -0.58
C LYS A 201 28.96 2.68 -1.33
N LYS A 202 28.48 3.10 -2.50
CA LYS A 202 29.08 4.18 -3.31
C LYS A 202 28.73 5.60 -2.85
N LYS A 203 28.02 5.74 -1.72
CA LYS A 203 27.55 7.03 -1.16
C LYS A 203 26.67 7.86 -2.11
N LYS A 204 26.02 7.22 -3.08
CA LYS A 204 25.07 7.87 -3.97
C LYS A 204 23.66 7.88 -3.41
N PHE A 205 23.32 6.90 -2.57
CA PHE A 205 22.08 6.87 -1.79
C PHE A 205 22.38 7.14 -0.32
N SER A 206 21.52 7.91 0.32
CA SER A 206 21.39 7.99 1.77
C SER A 206 20.82 6.69 2.35
N ALA A 207 20.94 6.52 3.68
CA ALA A 207 20.34 5.39 4.37
C ALA A 207 18.81 5.36 4.20
N ALA A 208 18.16 6.53 4.17
CA ALA A 208 16.73 6.65 3.97
C ALA A 208 16.30 6.21 2.55
N GLU A 209 17.02 6.65 1.52
CA GLU A 209 16.74 6.28 0.13
C GLU A 209 16.94 4.78 -0.11
N LYS A 210 18.02 4.20 0.44
CA LYS A 210 18.22 2.76 0.42
C LYS A 210 17.03 2.05 1.09
N HIS A 211 16.67 2.48 2.30
CA HIS A 211 15.64 1.80 3.09
C HIS A 211 14.28 1.75 2.38
N THR A 212 13.95 2.73 1.53
CA THR A 212 12.73 2.72 0.69
C THR A 212 12.55 1.45 -0.14
N PHE A 213 13.64 0.80 -0.59
CA PHE A 213 13.59 -0.46 -1.36
C PHE A 213 13.48 -1.73 -0.50
N PHE A 214 13.60 -1.60 0.83
CA PHE A 214 13.54 -2.69 1.80
C PHE A 214 12.36 -2.59 2.76
N LYS A 215 11.65 -1.46 2.78
CA LYS A 215 10.46 -1.25 3.62
C LYS A 215 9.33 -2.21 3.24
N SER A 216 8.70 -2.79 4.25
CA SER A 216 7.48 -3.56 4.03
C SER A 216 6.24 -2.68 4.00
N GLY A 217 5.15 -3.16 3.39
CA GLY A 217 3.87 -2.45 3.41
C GLY A 217 3.32 -2.22 4.83
N ASN A 218 3.50 -3.18 5.72
CA ASN A 218 3.07 -3.05 7.12
C ASN A 218 3.95 -2.05 7.89
N GLU A 219 5.25 -2.00 7.62
CA GLU A 219 6.13 -0.98 8.19
C GLU A 219 5.71 0.44 7.76
N LEU A 220 5.40 0.64 6.47
CA LEU A 220 4.92 1.93 5.96
C LEU A 220 3.64 2.38 6.66
N VAL A 221 2.72 1.44 6.89
CA VAL A 221 1.46 1.70 7.60
C VAL A 221 1.70 2.05 9.08
N VAL A 222 2.53 1.29 9.78
CA VAL A 222 2.81 1.51 11.21
C VAL A 222 3.56 2.83 11.41
N MET A 223 4.57 3.12 10.59
CA MET A 223 5.35 4.36 10.65
C MET A 223 4.54 5.62 10.28
N ARG A 224 3.37 5.48 9.66
CA ARG A 224 2.47 6.62 9.39
C ARG A 224 1.67 7.02 10.62
N VAL A 225 1.48 6.10 11.57
CA VAL A 225 0.61 6.27 12.75
C VAL A 225 1.40 6.68 14.00
N ILE A 226 2.65 6.24 14.12
CA ILE A 226 3.58 6.60 15.21
C ILE A 226 4.23 7.95 14.93
#